data_AF-A0ABD3HIZ7-F1
#
_entry.id   AF-A0ABD3HIZ7-F1
#
_cell.length_a   1.000
_cell.length_b   1.000
_cell.length_c   1.000
_cell.angle_alpha   90.00
_cell.angle_beta   90.00
_cell.angle_gamma   90.00
#
_symmetry.space_group_name_H-M   'P 1'
#
loop_
_entity.id
_entity.type
_entity.pdbx_description
1 polymer ?
#
loop_
_entity_poly.entity_id
_entity_poly.type
_entity_poly.pdbx_seq_one_letter_code
_entity_poly.pdbx_strand_id
1 'polypeptide(L)'
;MKKSRVLQLRPSFHVFLGPYTDKELEFTLKGDFFQLNYTIYYHDVLAAQVNKKLTATGFLVGKDEFVVTVQPGVDQAFIAGLVVIVDQVAQDDKRRNLRLAIAPERYIGLISED
;
A
#
# COMPACT_ATOMS: atom_id res chain seq x y z
N MET A 1 5.08 -26.74 18.82
CA MET A 1 4.96 -26.17 17.45
C MET A 1 5.09 -24.65 17.54
N LYS A 2 6.18 -24.07 17.03
CA LYS A 2 6.41 -22.62 17.04
C LYS A 2 5.67 -22.05 15.83
N LYS A 3 4.60 -21.27 16.04
CA LYS A 3 3.88 -20.60 14.95
C LYS A 3 4.84 -19.59 14.30
N SER A 4 5.27 -19.85 13.08
CA SER A 4 5.97 -18.87 12.25
C SER A 4 5.01 -17.69 12.02
N ARG A 5 5.38 -16.53 12.57
CA ARG A 5 4.70 -15.27 12.27
C ARG A 5 5.09 -14.90 10.85
N VAL A 6 4.15 -15.02 9.91
CA VAL A 6 4.28 -14.38 8.60
C VAL A 6 4.35 -12.88 8.88
N LEU A 7 5.54 -12.29 8.75
CA LEU A 7 5.74 -10.86 8.92
C LEU A 7 4.98 -10.16 7.79
N GLN A 8 3.77 -9.67 8.06
CA GLN A 8 3.11 -8.73 7.17
C GLN A 8 3.89 -7.42 7.24
N LEU A 9 4.77 -7.19 6.27
CA LEU A 9 5.35 -5.87 6.07
C LEU A 9 4.19 -4.91 5.80
N ARG A 10 4.01 -3.93 6.69
CA ARG A 10 3.02 -2.86 6.48
C ARG A 10 3.77 -1.74 5.78
N PRO A 11 3.51 -1.49 4.48
CA PRO A 11 4.22 -0.42 3.79
C PRO A 11 3.87 0.92 4.45
N SER A 12 4.85 1.82 4.52
CA SER A 12 4.70 3.19 5.00
C SER A 12 5.21 4.13 3.92
N PHE A 13 4.41 5.12 3.53
CA PHE A 13 4.76 6.07 2.47
C PHE A 13 4.99 7.46 3.05
N HIS A 14 6.17 8.00 2.75
CA HIS A 14 6.62 9.33 3.10
C HIS A 14 7.07 10.02 1.81
N VAL A 15 6.49 11.18 1.48
CA VAL A 15 6.78 11.89 0.23
C VAL A 15 7.32 13.28 0.52
N PHE A 16 8.36 13.66 -0.21
CA PHE A 16 9.09 14.93 -0.08
C PHE A 16 9.10 15.61 -1.46
N LEU A 17 8.80 16.91 -1.55
CA LEU A 17 9.01 17.70 -2.78
C LEU A 17 10.30 18.53 -2.66
N GLY A 18 10.89 18.86 -3.81
CA GLY A 18 11.99 19.83 -3.88
C GLY A 18 13.38 19.29 -3.54
N PRO A 19 14.43 20.12 -3.72
CA PRO A 19 15.79 19.73 -3.39
C PRO A 19 15.87 19.41 -1.90
N TYR A 20 16.59 18.33 -1.59
CA TYR A 20 16.72 17.68 -0.29
C TYR A 20 17.39 18.59 0.78
N THR A 21 16.76 19.71 1.11
CA THR A 21 17.21 20.68 2.11
C THR A 21 16.00 21.05 2.95
N ASP A 22 16.04 20.62 4.20
CA ASP A 22 15.01 20.73 5.24
C ASP A 22 13.83 19.75 5.15
N LYS A 23 14.14 18.55 5.67
CA LYS A 23 13.42 17.52 6.45
C LYS A 23 11.92 17.64 6.80
N GLU A 24 11.15 18.59 6.31
CA GLU A 24 9.71 18.59 6.55
C GLU A 24 9.04 17.57 5.64
N LEU A 25 8.50 16.53 6.25
CA LEU A 25 7.71 15.51 5.58
C LEU A 25 6.46 16.19 5.02
N GLU A 26 6.45 16.42 3.71
CA GLU A 26 5.35 17.15 3.07
C GLU A 26 4.08 16.30 3.00
N PHE A 27 4.17 15.06 2.50
CA PHE A 27 3.01 14.18 2.47
C PHE A 27 3.17 12.90 3.28
N THR A 28 2.11 12.57 4.00
CA THR A 28 1.99 11.34 4.78
C THR A 28 0.74 10.57 4.38
N LEU A 29 0.89 9.26 4.21
CA LEU A 29 -0.23 8.36 3.95
C LEU A 29 -0.53 7.50 5.18
N LYS A 30 -1.81 7.40 5.56
CA LYS A 30 -2.25 6.63 6.73
C LYS A 30 -3.47 5.79 6.35
N GLY A 31 -3.45 4.48 6.65
CA GLY A 31 -4.60 3.59 6.45
C GLY A 31 -4.22 2.16 6.10
N ASP A 32 -5.18 1.44 5.52
CA ASP A 32 -5.00 0.10 4.97
C ASP A 32 -4.75 0.19 3.45
N PHE A 33 -3.48 0.09 3.08
CA PHE A 33 -3.05 0.13 1.69
C PHE A 33 -3.46 -1.12 0.89
N PHE A 34 -3.57 -2.29 1.53
CA PHE A 34 -3.97 -3.53 0.85
C PHE A 34 -5.46 -3.52 0.48
N GLN A 35 -6.27 -2.82 1.27
CA GLN A 35 -7.70 -2.67 1.03
C GLN A 35 -8.03 -1.39 0.25
N LEU A 36 -7.03 -0.61 -0.19
CA LEU A 36 -7.21 0.70 -0.82
C LEU A 36 -8.14 1.60 0.01
N ASN A 37 -7.90 1.64 1.32
CA ASN A 37 -8.64 2.44 2.29
C ASN A 37 -7.65 3.25 3.12
N TYR A 38 -7.26 4.42 2.61
CA TYR A 38 -6.25 5.28 3.23
C TYR A 38 -6.44 6.74 2.90
N THR A 39 -5.79 7.59 3.69
CA THR A 39 -5.87 9.05 3.59
C THR A 39 -4.49 9.62 3.30
N ILE A 40 -4.43 10.59 2.39
CA ILE A 40 -3.24 11.36 2.03
C ILE A 40 -3.34 12.71 2.75
N TYR A 41 -2.30 13.06 3.49
CA TYR A 41 -2.17 14.33 4.20
C TYR A 41 -1.02 15.15 3.62
N TYR A 42 -1.17 16.47 3.59
CA TYR A 42 -0.08 17.45 3.40
C TYR A 42 0.16 18.17 4.73
N HIS A 43 1.30 17.95 5.38
CA HIS A 43 1.63 18.50 6.72
C HIS A 43 0.50 18.36 7.77
N ASP A 44 -0.28 17.28 7.75
CA ASP A 44 -1.49 17.02 8.58
C ASP A 44 -2.83 17.59 8.09
N VAL A 45 -2.85 18.36 7.00
CA VAL A 45 -4.08 18.75 6.32
C VAL A 45 -4.54 17.64 5.38
N LEU A 46 -5.83 17.30 5.40
CA LEU A 46 -6.41 16.34 4.46
C LEU A 46 -6.16 16.81 3.02
N ALA A 47 -5.48 16.01 2.21
CA ALA A 47 -5.25 16.29 0.79
C ALA A 47 -6.16 15.42 -0.10
N ALA A 48 -6.27 14.13 0.23
CA ALA A 48 -7.19 13.23 -0.45
C ALA A 48 -7.56 12.03 0.41
N GLN A 49 -8.69 11.39 0.09
CA GLN A 49 -9.14 10.14 0.70
C GLN A 49 -9.37 9.08 -0.36
N VAL A 50 -8.80 7.90 -0.17
CA VAL A 50 -8.94 6.74 -1.05
C VAL A 50 -9.80 5.72 -0.34
N ASN A 51 -10.92 5.35 -0.96
CA ASN A 51 -11.82 4.34 -0.43
C ASN A 51 -12.17 3.33 -1.52
N LYS A 52 -11.94 2.04 -1.24
CA LYS A 52 -12.45 0.97 -2.08
C LYS A 52 -13.97 0.90 -2.01
N LYS A 53 -14.63 0.93 -3.17
CA LYS A 53 -16.05 0.66 -3.28
C LYS A 53 -16.21 -0.84 -3.52
N LEU A 54 -16.61 -1.56 -2.47
CA LEU A 54 -17.01 -2.96 -2.62
C LEU A 54 -18.34 -3.01 -3.38
N THR A 55 -18.28 -3.21 -4.70
CA THR A 55 -19.46 -3.54 -5.49
C THR A 55 -19.60 -5.06 -5.56
N ALA A 56 -20.83 -5.57 -5.37
CA ALA A 56 -21.12 -7.01 -5.48
C ALA A 56 -20.66 -7.59 -6.83
N THR A 57 -20.70 -6.78 -7.89
CA THR A 57 -20.21 -7.11 -9.23
C THR A 57 -18.67 -7.11 -9.32
N GLY A 58 -17.98 -6.23 -8.59
CA GLY A 58 -16.51 -6.18 -8.55
C GLY A 58 -15.87 -7.44 -7.96
N PHE A 59 -16.54 -8.07 -6.99
CA PHE A 59 -16.11 -9.36 -6.43
C PHE A 59 -16.21 -10.52 -7.45
N LEU A 60 -17.21 -10.47 -8.34
CA LEU A 60 -17.44 -11.49 -9.38
C LEU A 60 -16.57 -11.28 -10.62
N VAL A 61 -16.26 -10.02 -10.97
CA VAL A 61 -15.53 -9.65 -12.20
C VAL A 61 -14.05 -9.37 -11.94
N GLY A 62 -13.62 -9.30 -10.67
CA GLY A 62 -12.24 -8.97 -10.30
C GLY A 62 -11.85 -7.52 -10.60
N LYS A 63 -12.82 -6.65 -10.88
CA LYS A 63 -12.62 -5.20 -11.03
C LYS A 63 -12.96 -4.54 -9.72
N ASP A 64 -11.92 -4.32 -8.91
CA ASP A 64 -12.02 -3.46 -7.75
C ASP A 64 -12.18 -2.00 -8.23
N GLU A 65 -13.29 -1.36 -7.89
CA GLU A 65 -13.46 0.08 -8.05
C GLU A 65 -13.03 0.78 -6.77
N PHE A 66 -12.22 1.82 -6.89
CA PHE A 66 -11.89 2.70 -5.79
C PHE A 66 -12.23 4.14 -6.16
N VAL A 67 -12.61 4.90 -5.14
CA VAL A 67 -12.94 6.32 -5.27
C VAL A 67 -11.85 7.11 -4.57
N VAL A 68 -11.33 8.11 -5.28
CA VAL A 68 -10.37 9.08 -4.73
C VAL A 68 -11.08 10.42 -4.61
N THR A 69 -11.28 10.89 -3.38
CA THR A 69 -11.83 12.22 -3.10
C THR A 69 -10.66 13.17 -2.85
N VAL A 70 -10.43 14.10 -3.78
CA VAL A 70 -9.32 15.09 -3.69
C VAL A 70 -9.87 16.42 -3.18
N GLN A 71 -9.17 17.04 -2.23
CA GLN A 71 -9.57 18.35 -1.70
C GLN A 71 -9.35 19.47 -2.73
N PRO A 72 -10.15 20.55 -2.70
CA PRO A 72 -9.94 21.71 -3.56
C PRO A 72 -8.52 22.28 -3.44
N GLY A 73 -7.92 22.65 -4.57
CA GLY A 73 -6.56 23.21 -4.61
C GLY A 73 -5.41 22.19 -4.55
N VAL A 74 -5.71 20.90 -4.43
CA VAL A 74 -4.70 19.82 -4.48
C VAL A 74 -4.53 19.31 -5.92
N ASP A 75 -3.28 19.08 -6.33
CA ASP A 75 -2.96 18.55 -7.67
C ASP A 75 -3.46 17.11 -7.84
N GLN A 76 -4.40 16.91 -8.76
CA GLN A 76 -5.05 15.62 -9.00
C GLN A 76 -4.11 14.60 -9.66
N ALA A 77 -3.17 15.05 -10.50
CA ALA A 77 -2.23 14.17 -11.19
C ALA A 77 -1.18 13.64 -10.21
N PHE A 78 -0.70 14.48 -9.30
CA PHE A 78 0.18 14.07 -8.21
C PHE A 78 -0.50 13.01 -7.32
N ILE A 79 -1.75 13.27 -6.90
CA ILE A 79 -2.51 12.29 -6.11
C ILE A 79 -2.72 10.98 -6.87
N ALA A 80 -3.09 11.02 -8.15
CA ALA A 80 -3.22 9.81 -8.96
C ALA A 80 -1.91 9.01 -9.04
N GLY A 81 -0.77 9.71 -9.20
CA GLY A 81 0.55 9.08 -9.17
C GLY A 81 0.85 8.37 -7.85
N LEU A 82 0.56 9.00 -6.72
CA LEU A 82 0.71 8.36 -5.40
C LEU A 82 -0.16 7.10 -5.28
N VAL A 83 -1.41 7.16 -5.75
CA VAL A 83 -2.34 6.03 -5.70
C VAL A 83 -1.80 4.83 -6.49
N VAL A 84 -1.26 5.05 -7.69
CA VAL A 84 -0.67 4.00 -8.52
C VAL A 84 0.56 3.37 -7.85
N ILE A 85 1.43 4.17 -7.25
CA ILE A 85 2.62 3.69 -6.53
C ILE A 85 2.22 2.82 -5.34
N VAL A 86 1.25 3.28 -4.55
CA VAL A 86 0.74 2.56 -3.37
C VAL A 86 0.12 1.22 -3.77
N ASP A 87 -0.72 1.22 -4.81
CA ASP A 87 -1.36 0.01 -5.32
C ASP A 87 -0.32 -1.02 -5.79
N GLN A 88 0.68 -0.59 -6.56
CA GLN A 88 1.75 -1.49 -7.04
C GLN A 88 2.51 -2.14 -5.88
N VAL A 89 2.93 -1.34 -4.89
CA VAL A 89 3.67 -1.84 -3.71
C VAL A 89 2.80 -2.79 -2.88
N ALA A 90 1.54 -2.44 -2.63
CA ALA A 90 0.62 -3.26 -1.84
C ALA A 90 0.30 -4.60 -2.55
N GLN A 91 0.14 -4.60 -3.88
CA GLN A 91 -0.10 -5.82 -4.64
C GLN A 91 1.12 -6.75 -4.67
N ASP A 92 2.34 -6.20 -4.79
CA ASP A 92 3.56 -6.99 -4.79
C ASP A 92 3.79 -7.72 -3.45
N ASP A 93 3.53 -7.04 -2.34
CA ASP A 93 3.62 -7.64 -1.00
C ASP A 93 2.58 -8.77 -0.82
N LYS A 94 1.34 -8.56 -1.30
CA LYS A 94 0.30 -9.60 -1.29
C LYS A 94 0.72 -10.83 -2.09
N ARG A 95 1.32 -10.63 -3.27
CA ARG A 95 1.83 -11.73 -4.12
C ARG A 95 2.99 -12.48 -3.46
N ARG A 96 3.94 -11.77 -2.84
CA ARG A 96 5.07 -12.39 -2.11
C ARG A 96 4.56 -13.25 -0.94
N ASN A 97 3.65 -12.73 -0.14
CA ASN A 97 3.07 -13.46 0.98
C ASN A 97 2.29 -14.70 0.52
N LEU A 98 1.51 -14.58 -0.57
CA LEU A 98 0.83 -15.73 -1.16
C LEU A 98 1.82 -16.79 -1.64
N ARG A 99 2.90 -16.38 -2.33
CA ARG A 99 3.98 -17.27 -2.79
C ARG A 99 4.67 -18.02 -1.64
N LEU A 100 4.95 -17.34 -0.54
CA LEU A 100 5.55 -17.97 0.64
C LEU A 100 4.58 -18.94 1.34
N ALA A 101 3.27 -18.61 1.37
CA ALA A 101 2.26 -19.48 1.96
C ALA A 101 2.01 -20.76 1.14
N ILE A 102 2.17 -20.71 -0.19
CA ILE A 102 1.97 -21.87 -1.08
C ILE A 102 3.25 -22.64 -1.41
N ALA A 103 4.43 -22.14 -1.02
CA ALA A 103 5.72 -22.81 -1.24
C ALA A 103 6.45 -23.15 0.07
N PRO A 104 5.89 -24.01 0.96
CA PRO A 104 6.55 -24.43 2.19
C PRO A 104 7.86 -25.23 1.95
N GLU A 105 8.03 -25.83 0.77
CA GLU A 105 9.15 -26.72 0.40
C GLU A 105 10.51 -26.01 0.26
N ARG A 106 10.58 -24.67 0.20
CA ARG A 106 11.87 -23.95 0.02
C ARG A 106 12.57 -23.51 1.31
N TYR A 107 12.00 -23.81 2.48
CA TYR A 107 12.62 -23.50 3.77
C TYR A 107 13.53 -24.62 4.30
N ILE A 108 13.48 -25.81 3.70
CA ILE A 108 14.18 -27.01 4.19
C ILE A 108 15.65 -27.01 3.72
N GLY A 109 16.00 -26.26 2.67
CA GLY A 109 17.36 -26.18 2.13
C GLY A 109 18.34 -25.24 2.85
N LEU A 110 17.94 -24.59 3.95
CA LEU A 110 18.82 -23.73 4.76
C LEU A 110 19.15 -24.34 6.13
N ILE A 111 18.76 -25.60 6.37
CA ILE A 111 19.11 -26.35 7.58
C ILE A 111 19.72 -27.70 7.17
N SER A 112 20.73 -27.64 6.31
CA SER A 112 21.72 -28.72 6.18
C SER A 112 22.99 -28.13 5.57
N GLU A 113 23.82 -27.51 6.41
CA GLU A 113 25.27 -27.60 6.27
C GLU A 113 25.78 -27.94 7.68
N ASP A 114 26.20 -29.20 7.81
CA ASP A 114 27.01 -29.90 8.83
C ASP A 114 26.83 -29.61 10.33
#